data_AF-A0A3P7IJR3-F1
#
_entry.id   AF-A0A3P7IJR3-F1
#
_cell.length_a   1.000
_cell.length_b   1.000
_cell.length_c   1.000
_cell.angle_alpha   90.00
_cell.angle_beta   90.00
_cell.angle_gamma   90.00
#
_symmetry.space_group_name_H-M   'P 1'
#
loop_
_entity.id
_entity.type
_entity.pdbx_description
1 polymer ?
#
loop_
_entity_poly.entity_id
_entity_poly.type
_entity_poly.pdbx_seq_one_letter_code
_entity_poly.pdbx_strand_id
1 'polypeptide(L)'
;MCENPPGFWEPEKLKEKFPLVDTDYISVFSKVRLTFGIEFYGLLKFLVSTLGDILLVSHGAPIGAIHEIWAGDFKYVGQATVTKFVETAKGKIRMEFSSDASHLSDKSNLRPW
;
A
#
# COMPACT_ATOMS: atom_id res chain seq x y z
N MET A 1 -6.53 -9.06 -18.19
CA MET A 1 -6.01 -10.07 -17.23
C MET A 1 -4.72 -10.60 -17.83
N CYS A 2 -3.60 -10.59 -17.10
CA CYS A 2 -2.30 -11.03 -17.63
C CYS A 2 -2.16 -12.54 -17.39
N GLU A 3 -2.04 -13.33 -18.45
CA GLU A 3 -1.99 -14.81 -18.36
C GLU A 3 -0.64 -15.32 -17.84
N ASN A 4 0.42 -14.54 -18.03
CA ASN A 4 1.76 -14.80 -17.49
C ASN A 4 2.29 -13.50 -16.86
N PRO A 5 1.88 -13.18 -15.61
CA PRO A 5 2.40 -12.01 -14.95
C PRO A 5 3.92 -12.16 -14.79
N PRO A 6 4.72 -11.11 -15.03
CA PRO A 6 6.12 -11.15 -14.70
C PRO A 6 6.26 -11.48 -13.21
N GLY A 7 7.11 -12.46 -12.90
CA GLY A 7 7.43 -12.80 -11.52
C GLY A 7 8.16 -11.65 -10.81
N PHE A 8 8.47 -11.85 -9.53
CA PHE A 8 9.19 -10.85 -8.73
C PHE A 8 10.70 -10.93 -8.99
N TRP A 9 11.37 -9.78 -9.03
CA TRP A 9 12.83 -9.75 -8.93
C TRP A 9 13.26 -9.92 -7.47
N GLU A 10 14.40 -10.57 -7.25
CA GLU A 10 15.02 -10.61 -5.93
C GLU A 10 15.58 -9.23 -5.54
N PRO A 11 15.63 -8.88 -4.23
CA PRO A 11 16.08 -7.58 -3.76
C PRO A 11 17.45 -7.15 -4.31
N GLU A 12 18.40 -8.08 -4.42
CA GLU A 12 19.74 -7.84 -4.95
C GLU A 12 19.67 -7.33 -6.39
N LYS A 13 18.83 -7.97 -7.21
CA LYS A 13 18.62 -7.57 -8.61
C LYS A 13 17.87 -6.24 -8.73
N LEU A 14 16.93 -5.95 -7.82
CA LEU A 14 16.26 -4.65 -7.78
C LEU A 14 17.26 -3.53 -7.45
N LYS A 15 18.21 -3.78 -6.55
CA LYS A 15 19.21 -2.79 -6.10
C LYS A 15 20.17 -2.34 -7.21
N GLU A 16 20.45 -3.22 -8.18
CA GLU A 16 21.21 -2.85 -9.40
C GLU A 16 20.57 -1.67 -10.15
N LYS A 17 19.24 -1.58 -10.14
CA LYS A 17 18.48 -0.50 -10.81
C LYS A 17 18.03 0.61 -9.86
N PHE A 18 17.73 0.26 -8.60
CA PHE A 18 17.17 1.15 -7.59
C PHE A 18 18.07 1.13 -6.34
N PRO A 19 19.08 2.02 -6.25
CA PRO A 19 20.14 1.94 -5.24
C PRO A 19 19.66 1.99 -3.79
N LEU A 20 18.48 2.57 -3.55
CA LEU A 20 17.86 2.71 -2.23
C LEU A 20 17.05 1.49 -1.79
N VAL A 21 17.04 0.40 -2.58
CA VAL A 21 16.41 -0.86 -2.15
C VAL A 21 17.17 -1.40 -0.92
N ASP A 22 16.41 -1.64 0.14
CA ASP A 22 16.91 -2.29 1.34
C ASP A 22 16.98 -3.81 1.10
N THR A 23 18.21 -4.33 1.12
CA THR A 23 18.50 -5.76 0.94
C THR A 23 18.47 -6.52 2.27
N ASP A 24 18.48 -5.80 3.40
CA ASP A 24 18.45 -6.39 4.74
C ASP A 24 17.01 -6.46 5.28
N TYR A 25 16.03 -5.91 4.55
CA TYR A 25 14.62 -5.96 4.90
C TYR A 25 14.09 -7.41 4.88
N ILE A 26 13.58 -7.85 6.02
CA ILE A 26 12.95 -9.16 6.18
C ILE A 26 11.43 -8.98 6.09
N SER A 27 10.81 -9.54 5.05
CA SER A 27 9.37 -9.47 4.85
C SER A 27 8.60 -10.19 5.97
N VAL A 28 7.57 -9.56 6.52
CA VAL A 28 6.69 -10.21 7.53
C VAL A 28 5.97 -11.44 6.97
N PHE A 29 5.63 -11.43 5.67
CA PHE A 29 5.05 -12.57 4.96
C PHE A 29 6.02 -13.16 3.95
N SER A 30 6.24 -14.47 4.01
CA SER A 30 7.01 -15.18 2.98
C SER A 30 6.29 -15.18 1.64
N LYS A 31 7.03 -15.09 0.53
CA LYS A 31 6.48 -15.14 -0.86
C LYS A 31 5.58 -16.35 -1.15
N VAL A 32 5.67 -17.41 -0.35
CA VAL A 32 4.99 -18.71 -0.54
C VAL A 32 3.56 -18.74 0.05
N ARG A 33 3.18 -17.79 0.90
CA ARG A 33 1.84 -17.76 1.53
C ARG A 33 1.11 -16.47 1.19
N LEU A 34 0.37 -16.48 0.08
CA LEU A 34 -0.61 -15.44 -0.24
C LEU A 34 -2.01 -15.92 0.20
N THR A 35 -2.20 -16.12 1.51
CA THR A 35 -3.54 -16.21 2.08
C THR A 35 -4.08 -14.79 2.27
N PHE A 36 -4.90 -14.31 1.33
CA PHE A 36 -5.57 -13.02 1.44
C PHE A 36 -6.53 -13.04 2.64
N GLY A 37 -6.37 -12.12 3.61
CA GLY A 37 -7.29 -12.01 4.74
C GLY A 37 -6.73 -11.37 6.02
N ILE A 38 -7.33 -11.73 7.16
CA ILE A 38 -7.19 -11.21 8.55
C ILE A 38 -5.76 -10.81 8.95
N GLU A 39 -4.75 -11.49 8.42
CA GLU A 39 -3.33 -11.23 8.68
C GLU A 39 -2.87 -9.83 8.20
N PHE A 40 -3.48 -9.29 7.13
CA PHE A 40 -3.17 -7.96 6.60
C PHE A 40 -3.56 -6.84 7.58
N TYR A 41 -4.69 -6.99 8.28
CA TYR A 41 -5.16 -6.03 9.29
C TYR A 41 -4.20 -5.95 10.48
N GLY A 42 -3.76 -7.11 10.97
CA GLY A 42 -2.79 -7.21 12.06
C GLY A 42 -1.45 -6.58 11.69
N LEU A 43 -0.95 -6.87 10.48
CA LEU A 43 0.27 -6.27 9.96
C LEU A 43 0.16 -4.75 9.88
N LEU A 44 -0.91 -4.22 9.29
CA LEU A 44 -1.06 -2.79 9.09
C LEU A 44 -1.06 -2.04 10.43
N LYS A 45 -1.78 -2.56 11.43
CA LYS A 45 -1.76 -2.00 12.79
C LYS A 45 -0.38 -2.08 13.45
N PHE A 46 0.35 -3.16 13.24
CA PHE A 46 1.70 -3.35 13.76
C PHE A 46 2.70 -2.37 13.12
N LEU A 47 2.65 -2.20 11.80
CA LEU A 47 3.56 -1.29 11.08
C LEU A 47 3.37 0.16 11.53
N VAL A 48 2.12 0.63 11.61
CA VAL A 48 1.82 2.00 12.04
C VAL A 48 2.26 2.26 13.48
N SER A 49 2.11 1.29 14.38
CA SER A 49 2.49 1.48 15.79
C SER A 49 3.99 1.41 16.05
N THR A 50 4.78 0.89 15.11
CA THR A 50 6.23 0.65 15.29
C THR A 50 7.12 1.58 14.47
N LEU A 51 6.70 1.99 13.27
CA LEU A 51 7.56 2.68 12.31
C LEU A 51 7.30 4.20 12.19
N GLY A 52 6.28 4.73 12.87
CA GLY A 52 5.90 6.14 12.74
C GLY A 52 5.23 6.42 11.39
N ASP A 53 5.66 7.49 10.72
CA ASP A 53 5.13 7.87 9.40
C ASP A 53 5.61 6.89 8.33
N ILE A 54 4.66 6.22 7.66
CA ILE A 54 4.94 5.23 6.61
C ILE A 54 4.29 5.62 5.28
N LEU A 55 4.99 5.35 4.18
CA LEU A 55 4.44 5.39 2.83
C LEU A 55 4.25 3.96 2.33
N LEU A 56 2.99 3.58 2.09
CA LEU A 56 2.66 2.29 1.49
C LEU A 56 2.33 2.48 0.01
N VAL A 57 3.12 1.84 -0.86
CA VAL A 57 2.86 1.76 -2.31
C VAL A 57 2.30 0.38 -2.62
N SER A 58 1.09 0.32 -3.17
CA SER A 58 0.40 -0.95 -3.43
C SER A 58 -0.60 -0.86 -4.58
N HIS A 59 -1.32 -1.95 -4.83
CA HIS A 59 -2.35 -2.06 -5.86
C HIS A 59 -3.74 -1.66 -5.34
N GLY A 60 -4.69 -1.51 -6.26
CA GLY A 60 -6.04 -1.07 -5.94
C GLY A 60 -6.73 -1.90 -4.85
N ALA A 61 -6.65 -3.23 -4.90
CA ALA A 61 -7.34 -4.08 -3.93
C ALA A 61 -6.80 -3.95 -2.49
N PRO A 62 -5.48 -4.01 -2.23
CA PRO A 62 -4.92 -3.67 -0.93
C PRO A 62 -5.29 -2.27 -0.43
N ILE A 63 -5.30 -1.26 -1.31
CA ILE A 63 -5.70 0.10 -0.92
C ILE A 63 -7.19 0.16 -0.56
N GLY A 64 -8.05 -0.52 -1.32
CA GLY A 64 -9.48 -0.64 -1.00
C GLY A 64 -9.73 -1.29 0.35
N ALA A 65 -8.96 -2.33 0.68
CA ALA A 65 -9.03 -2.97 2.00
C ALA A 65 -8.60 -2.01 3.13
N ILE A 66 -7.60 -1.16 2.90
CA ILE A 66 -7.21 -0.13 3.89
C ILE A 66 -8.34 0.89 4.10
N HIS A 67 -9.02 1.30 3.03
CA HIS A 67 -10.20 2.18 3.14
C HIS A 67 -11.32 1.51 3.93
N GLU A 68 -11.60 0.23 3.69
CA GLU A 68 -12.58 -0.52 4.47
C GLU A 68 -12.21 -0.56 5.96
N ILE A 69 -10.93 -0.81 6.25
CA ILE A 69 -10.41 -0.95 7.61
C ILE A 69 -10.45 0.37 8.41
N TRP A 70 -10.10 1.50 7.80
CA TRP A 70 -9.93 2.77 8.51
C TRP A 70 -10.98 3.84 8.20
N ALA A 71 -11.71 3.72 7.09
CA ALA A 71 -12.82 4.61 6.74
C ALA A 71 -14.19 3.90 6.79
N GLY A 72 -14.23 2.58 6.98
CA GLY A 72 -15.47 1.81 7.08
C GLY A 72 -16.17 1.56 5.75
N ASP A 73 -15.52 1.92 4.62
CA ASP A 73 -16.06 1.76 3.28
C ASP A 73 -14.96 1.31 2.32
N PHE A 74 -15.20 0.22 1.60
CA PHE A 74 -14.23 -0.33 0.67
C PHE A 74 -14.25 0.48 -0.64
N LYS A 75 -13.13 1.14 -0.93
CA LYS A 75 -13.05 2.07 -2.07
C LYS A 75 -11.71 1.96 -2.79
N TYR A 76 -11.78 1.64 -4.07
CA TYR A 76 -10.59 1.73 -4.92
C TYR A 76 -10.32 3.17 -5.34
N VAL A 77 -9.05 3.44 -5.60
CA VAL A 77 -8.53 4.76 -5.93
C VAL A 77 -7.83 4.76 -7.27
N GLY A 78 -7.68 5.94 -7.86
CA GLY A 78 -7.03 6.07 -9.14
C GLY A 78 -5.53 5.77 -9.10
N GLN A 79 -4.95 5.49 -10.26
CA GLN A 79 -3.52 5.24 -10.40
C GLN A 79 -2.69 6.43 -9.89
N ALA A 80 -1.63 6.11 -9.13
CA ALA A 80 -0.72 7.09 -8.54
C ALA A 80 -1.42 8.18 -7.69
N THR A 81 -2.63 7.93 -7.21
CA THR A 81 -3.30 8.83 -6.26
C THR A 81 -2.88 8.53 -4.83
N VAL A 82 -2.97 9.53 -3.94
CA VAL A 82 -2.54 9.40 -2.54
C VAL A 82 -3.74 9.47 -1.62
N THR A 83 -3.81 8.55 -0.66
CA THR A 83 -4.72 8.64 0.49
C THR A 83 -3.89 8.83 1.75
N LYS A 84 -4.30 9.76 2.61
CA LYS A 84 -3.59 10.03 3.88
C LYS A 84 -4.48 9.70 5.07
N PHE A 85 -3.95 8.87 5.94
CA PHE A 85 -4.51 8.56 7.25
C PHE A 85 -3.61 9.14 8.34
N VAL A 86 -4.20 9.70 9.39
CA VAL A 86 -3.48 10.28 10.53
C VAL A 86 -4.07 9.72 11.81
N GLU A 87 -3.20 9.27 12.71
CA GLU A 87 -3.59 8.93 14.07
C GLU A 87 -3.77 10.22 14.88
N THR A 88 -5.03 10.53 15.23
CA THR A 88 -5.38 11.75 15.98
C THR A 88 -5.33 11.57 17.50
N ALA A 89 -5.41 10.32 17.94
CA ALA A 89 -5.17 9.86 19.31
C ALA A 89 -4.87 8.36 19.24
N LYS A 90 -4.31 7.76 20.30
CA LYS A 90 -3.96 6.33 20.33
C LYS A 90 -5.12 5.43 19.84
N GLY A 91 -4.89 4.73 18.74
CA GLY A 91 -5.84 3.84 18.05
C GLY A 91 -6.92 4.55 17.21
N LYS A 92 -6.99 5.89 17.20
CA LYS A 92 -7.99 6.68 16.47
C LYS A 92 -7.40 7.23 15.17
N ILE A 93 -7.63 6.49 14.09
CA ILE A 93 -7.23 6.89 12.73
C ILE A 93 -8.31 7.76 12.09
N ARG A 94 -7.89 8.85 11.43
CA ARG A 94 -8.72 9.73 10.62
C ARG A 94 -8.15 9.79 9.21
N MET A 95 -9.00 9.61 8.20
CA MET A 95 -8.62 9.88 6.81
C MET A 95 -8.70 11.39 6.55
N GLU A 96 -7.59 12.02 6.16
CA GLU A 96 -7.55 13.47 5.85
C GLU A 96 -7.98 13.74 4.42
N PHE A 97 -7.50 12.92 3.48
CA PHE A 97 -7.89 12.96 2.08
C PHE A 97 -7.78 11.58 1.46
N SER A 98 -8.50 11.39 0.37
CA SER A 98 -8.64 10.13 -0.34
C SER A 98 -8.49 10.36 -1.84
N SER A 99 -7.73 9.48 -2.51
CA SER A 99 -7.52 9.53 -3.96
C SER A 99 -7.03 10.90 -4.47
N ASP A 100 -6.17 11.60 -3.71
CA ASP A 100 -5.63 12.89 -4.10
C ASP A 100 -4.72 12.76 -5.32
N ALA A 101 -5.03 13.54 -6.35
CA ALA A 101 -4.30 13.62 -7.61
C ALA A 101 -3.69 15.01 -7.82
N SER A 102 -3.73 15.90 -6.81
CA SER A 102 -3.30 17.29 -6.95
C SER A 102 -1.87 17.42 -7.47
N HIS A 103 -0.99 16.51 -7.03
CA HIS A 103 0.43 16.41 -7.39
C HIS A 103 0.69 15.91 -8.82
N LEU A 104 -0.28 15.31 -9.49
CA LEU A 104 -0.09 14.78 -10.85
C LEU A 104 -0.15 15.91 -11.88
N SER A 105 0.79 15.91 -12.83
CA SER A 105 0.79 16.84 -13.97
C SER A 105 -0.35 16.59 -14.95
N ASP A 106 -0.77 15.33 -15.08
CA ASP A 106 -1.96 14.90 -15.83
C ASP A 106 -2.90 14.14 -14.90
N LYS A 107 -4.15 14.59 -14.84
CA LYS A 107 -5.21 14.03 -13.98
C LYS A 107 -6.28 13.29 -14.79
N SER A 108 -6.07 13.15 -16.10
CA SER A 108 -6.98 12.43 -16.98
C SER A 108 -6.80 10.93 -16.84
N ASN A 109 -7.91 10.18 -16.96
CA ASN A 109 -7.89 8.73 -17.08
C ASN A 109 -7.10 7.97 -15.98
N LEU A 110 -7.21 8.38 -14.72
CA LEU A 110 -6.56 7.74 -13.57
C LEU A 110 -7.20 6.38 -13.19
N ARG A 111 -7.85 5.70 -14.13
CA ARG A 111 -8.83 4.63 -13.90
C ARG A 111 -8.48 3.75 -12.68
N PRO A 112 -9.35 3.71 -11.65
CA PRO A 112 -9.28 2.64 -10.65
C PRO A 112 -9.53 1.28 -11.32
N TRP A 113 -10.30 1.33 -12.43
CA TRP A 113 -10.67 0.33 -13.45
C TRP A 113 -11.37 1.06 -14.62
#